data_AF-A0A0M7B555-F1
#
_entry.id   AF-A0A0M7B555-F1
#
_cell.length_a   1.000
_cell.length_b   1.000
_cell.length_c   1.000
_cell.angle_alpha   90.00
_cell.angle_beta   90.00
_cell.angle_gamma   90.00
#
_symmetry.space_group_name_H-M   'P 1'
#
loop_
_entity.id
_entity.type
_entity.pdbx_description
1 polymer ?
#
loop_
_entity_poly.entity_id
_entity_poly.type
_entity_poly.pdbx_seq_one_letter_code
_entity_poly.pdbx_strand_id
1 'polypeptide(L)'
;MRSFTAVLPGRASHPDLKLHFGARRIKGGELLVVASPYPATGAHILRQYKKRWLIECLFADSKTRGLNLEDTRLTLASRLSLLIAITAIAIALICRAAAQLMGHKYPARKKHGYCSKSWFRTGFDEVRRWMRSGPETPLVARNLVVPRRLRVGVV
;
A
#
# COMPACT_ATOMS: atom_id res chain seq x y z
N MET A 1 5.58 5.62 -24.82
CA MET A 1 5.15 6.39 -23.62
C MET A 1 5.41 7.86 -23.91
N ARG A 2 4.50 8.78 -23.55
CA ARG A 2 4.63 10.21 -23.91
C ARG A 2 4.73 11.10 -22.68
N SER A 3 5.44 12.21 -22.83
CA SER A 3 5.55 13.28 -21.83
C SER A 3 5.39 14.62 -22.51
N PHE A 4 4.70 15.54 -21.86
CA PHE A 4 4.58 16.92 -22.29
C PHE A 4 4.43 17.82 -21.06
N THR A 5 4.62 19.11 -21.26
CA THR A 5 4.44 20.13 -20.22
C THR A 5 3.39 21.11 -20.73
N ALA A 6 2.50 21.54 -19.85
CA ALA A 6 1.55 22.61 -20.15
C ALA A 6 1.51 23.59 -18.96
N VAL A 7 1.18 24.84 -19.24
CA VAL A 7 1.00 25.86 -18.21
C VAL A 7 -0.49 26.13 -18.11
N LEU A 8 -1.05 25.94 -16.92
CA LEU A 8 -2.40 26.40 -16.61
C LEU A 8 -2.29 27.89 -16.24
N PRO A 9 -2.93 28.79 -16.98
CA PRO A 9 -2.83 30.21 -16.71
C PRO A 9 -3.46 30.53 -15.35
N GLY A 10 -2.79 31.36 -14.57
CA GLY A 10 -3.29 31.86 -13.30
C GLY A 10 -4.55 32.70 -13.47
N ARG A 11 -5.42 32.71 -12.46
CA ARG A 11 -6.56 33.63 -12.36
C ARG A 11 -6.61 34.23 -10.96
N ALA A 12 -7.12 35.45 -10.87
CA ALA A 12 -7.48 36.14 -9.62
C ALA A 12 -6.43 35.94 -8.51
N SER A 13 -5.23 36.51 -8.69
CA SER A 13 -4.08 36.50 -7.76
C SER A 13 -3.28 35.19 -7.59
N HIS A 14 -3.61 34.12 -8.31
CA HIS A 14 -2.78 32.91 -8.34
C HIS A 14 -1.75 32.93 -9.48
N PRO A 15 -0.50 32.48 -9.25
CA PRO A 15 0.53 32.39 -10.29
C PRO A 15 0.21 31.27 -11.30
N ASP A 16 0.82 31.36 -12.47
CA ASP A 16 0.77 30.31 -13.49
C ASP A 16 1.26 28.96 -12.93
N LEU A 17 0.47 27.92 -13.18
CA LEU A 17 0.80 26.57 -12.71
C LEU A 17 1.37 25.74 -13.85
N LYS A 18 2.69 25.55 -13.83
CA LYS A 18 3.38 24.63 -14.74
C LYS A 18 3.09 23.18 -14.34
N LEU A 19 2.53 22.41 -15.25
CA LEU A 19 2.17 21.02 -15.07
C LEU A 19 2.97 20.13 -16.02
N HIS A 20 3.46 19.02 -15.49
CA HIS A 20 4.16 17.98 -16.21
C HIS A 20 3.26 16.77 -16.37
N PHE A 21 3.22 16.19 -17.56
CA PHE A 21 2.29 15.10 -17.86
C PHE A 21 3.02 13.81 -18.23
N GLY A 22 2.50 12.69 -17.72
CA GLY A 22 2.85 11.35 -18.16
C GLY A 22 1.65 10.68 -18.82
N ALA A 23 1.82 10.17 -20.04
CA ALA A 23 0.75 9.53 -20.81
C ALA A 23 1.14 8.14 -21.33
N ARG A 24 0.22 7.17 -21.23
CA ARG A 24 0.40 5.80 -21.74
C ARG A 24 -0.96 5.16 -22.06
N ARG A 25 -1.03 4.40 -23.16
CA ARG A 25 -2.19 3.55 -23.44
C ARG A 25 -2.20 2.33 -22.50
N ILE A 26 -3.34 2.07 -21.86
CA ILE A 26 -3.52 0.92 -20.97
C ILE A 26 -4.04 -0.31 -21.75
N LYS A 27 -4.06 -1.48 -21.09
CA LYS A 27 -4.70 -2.67 -21.64
C LYS A 27 -6.19 -2.33 -21.85
N GLY A 28 -6.69 -2.40 -23.08
CA GLY A 28 -8.01 -1.89 -23.47
C GLY A 28 -7.94 -0.69 -24.43
N GLY A 29 -6.75 -0.15 -24.73
CA GLY A 29 -6.57 0.89 -25.75
C GLY A 29 -6.81 2.33 -25.25
N GLU A 30 -7.47 2.50 -24.11
CA GLU A 30 -7.69 3.79 -23.46
C GLU A 30 -6.39 4.53 -23.14
N LEU A 31 -6.44 5.86 -23.17
CA LEU A 31 -5.29 6.72 -22.87
C LEU A 31 -5.32 7.17 -21.41
N LEU A 32 -4.37 6.70 -20.60
CA LEU A 32 -4.14 7.23 -19.25
C LEU A 32 -3.23 8.45 -19.34
N VAL A 33 -3.68 9.58 -18.80
CA VAL A 33 -2.92 10.83 -18.65
C VAL A 33 -2.86 11.18 -17.17
N VAL A 34 -1.67 11.50 -16.67
CA VAL A 34 -1.44 11.90 -15.28
C VAL A 34 -0.67 13.22 -15.26
N ALA A 35 -1.18 14.20 -14.50
CA ALA A 35 -0.53 15.47 -14.27
C ALA A 35 0.27 15.46 -12.96
N SER A 36 1.38 16.19 -12.93
CA SER A 36 2.24 16.40 -11.77
C SER A 36 2.68 17.86 -11.71
N PRO A 37 2.59 18.53 -10.55
CA PRO A 37 3.15 19.87 -10.37
C PRO A 37 4.68 19.86 -10.27
N TYR A 38 5.28 18.68 -10.03
CA TYR A 38 6.74 18.55 -9.93
C TYR A 38 7.37 18.18 -11.28
N PRO A 39 8.53 18.80 -11.62
CA PRO A 39 9.26 18.48 -12.82
C PRO A 39 9.79 17.04 -12.78
N ALA A 40 9.26 16.20 -13.66
CA ALA A 40 9.64 14.80 -13.74
C ALA A 40 9.40 14.26 -15.14
N THR A 41 10.16 13.23 -15.53
CA THR A 41 9.88 12.50 -16.77
C THR A 41 8.50 11.85 -16.67
N GLY A 42 7.78 11.75 -17.80
CA GLY A 42 6.49 11.08 -17.81
C GLY A 42 6.57 9.68 -17.18
N ALA A 43 7.67 8.96 -17.43
CA ALA A 43 7.93 7.62 -16.87
C ALA A 43 7.94 7.62 -15.35
N HIS A 44 8.58 8.62 -14.75
CA HIS A 44 8.57 8.81 -13.32
C HIS A 44 7.16 9.12 -12.80
N ILE A 45 6.43 10.02 -13.45
CA ILE A 45 5.06 10.41 -13.08
C ILE A 45 4.15 9.17 -13.04
N LEU A 46 4.14 8.35 -14.11
CA LEU A 46 3.32 7.14 -14.14
C LEU A 46 3.76 6.09 -13.11
N ARG A 47 5.06 5.98 -12.80
CA ARG A 47 5.54 5.09 -11.74
C ARG A 47 5.05 5.53 -10.37
N GLN A 48 5.03 6.83 -10.08
CA GLN A 48 4.47 7.35 -8.84
C GLN A 48 2.95 7.14 -8.79
N TYR A 49 2.25 7.43 -9.88
CA TYR A 49 0.80 7.21 -9.97
C TYR A 49 0.40 5.75 -9.73
N LYS A 50 1.23 4.79 -10.15
CA LYS A 50 1.01 3.37 -9.87
C LYS A 50 0.93 3.06 -8.37
N LYS A 51 1.61 3.83 -7.51
CA LYS A 51 1.56 3.67 -6.05
C LYS A 51 0.19 4.05 -5.46
N ARG A 52 -0.65 4.81 -6.18
CA ARG A 52 -2.02 5.15 -5.77
C ARG A 52 -2.83 3.91 -5.38
N TRP A 53 -2.66 2.81 -6.11
CA TRP A 53 -3.36 1.54 -5.83
C TRP A 53 -3.13 1.02 -4.40
N LEU A 54 -2.03 1.42 -3.74
CA LEU A 54 -1.76 1.03 -2.36
C LEU A 54 -2.87 1.46 -1.39
N ILE A 55 -3.52 2.61 -1.62
CA ILE A 55 -4.63 3.05 -0.76
C ILE A 55 -5.87 2.17 -0.93
N GLU A 56 -6.12 1.68 -2.14
CA GLU A 56 -7.23 0.75 -2.40
C GLU A 56 -6.97 -0.59 -1.71
N CYS A 57 -5.72 -1.08 -1.73
CA CYS A 57 -5.32 -2.24 -0.94
C CYS A 57 -5.52 -1.99 0.57
N LEU A 58 -5.12 -0.83 1.08
CA LEU A 58 -5.28 -0.45 2.48
C LEU A 58 -6.76 -0.49 2.92
N PHE A 59 -7.65 0.10 2.11
CA PHE A 59 -9.09 0.08 2.39
C PHE A 59 -9.69 -1.32 2.28
N ALA A 60 -9.25 -2.12 1.31
CA ALA A 60 -9.71 -3.50 1.20
C ALA A 60 -9.29 -4.32 2.45
N ASP A 61 -8.03 -4.17 2.88
CA ASP A 61 -7.47 -4.89 4.03
C ASP A 61 -8.04 -4.41 5.38
N SER A 62 -8.49 -3.15 5.51
CA SER A 62 -9.18 -2.68 6.73
C SER A 62 -10.61 -3.18 6.84
N LYS A 63 -11.30 -3.38 5.70
CA LYS A 63 -12.68 -3.85 5.62
C LYS A 63 -12.75 -5.38 5.65
N THR A 64 -13.73 -5.95 4.95
CA THR A 64 -14.08 -7.38 4.92
C THR A 64 -12.94 -8.32 4.52
N ARG A 65 -11.94 -7.85 3.74
CA ARG A 65 -10.84 -8.72 3.29
C ARG A 65 -9.80 -8.99 4.38
N GLY A 66 -9.70 -8.14 5.41
CA GLY A 66 -8.69 -8.25 6.44
C GLY A 66 -9.25 -8.12 7.85
N LEU A 67 -9.35 -6.90 8.37
CA LEU A 67 -9.68 -6.63 9.78
C LEU A 67 -11.19 -6.53 10.08
N ASN A 68 -12.02 -6.59 9.04
CA ASN A 68 -13.49 -6.62 9.12
C ASN A 68 -14.11 -5.44 9.89
N LEU A 69 -13.57 -4.23 9.68
CA LEU A 69 -13.99 -3.02 10.41
C LEU A 69 -15.50 -2.73 10.28
N GLU A 70 -16.11 -3.08 9.15
CA GLU A 70 -17.52 -2.80 8.82
C GLU A 70 -18.52 -3.64 9.66
N ASP A 71 -18.08 -4.75 10.28
CA ASP A 71 -18.95 -5.66 11.05
C ASP A 71 -18.98 -5.35 12.57
N THR A 72 -18.36 -4.24 12.99
CA THR A 72 -18.20 -3.91 14.41
C THR A 72 -19.48 -3.36 15.06
N ARG A 73 -20.51 -3.05 14.25
CA ARG A 73 -21.81 -2.46 14.67
C ARG A 73 -21.67 -1.20 15.56
N LEU A 74 -20.51 -0.54 15.55
CA LEU A 74 -20.28 0.68 16.33
C LEU A 74 -21.06 1.84 15.70
N THR A 75 -21.94 2.45 16.50
CA THR A 75 -22.77 3.58 16.07
C THR A 75 -22.22 4.94 16.54
N LEU A 76 -21.42 4.95 17.60
CA LEU A 76 -20.85 6.17 18.17
C LEU A 76 -19.61 6.62 17.40
N ALA A 77 -19.66 7.83 16.84
CA ALA A 77 -18.59 8.41 16.02
C ALA A 77 -17.23 8.47 16.75
N SER A 78 -17.22 8.78 18.05
CA SER A 78 -15.99 8.82 18.85
C SER A 78 -15.32 7.45 18.96
N ARG A 79 -16.10 6.38 19.12
CA ARG A 79 -15.60 5.00 19.17
C ARG A 79 -15.13 4.53 17.80
N LEU A 80 -15.84 4.92 16.73
CA LEU A 80 -15.41 4.64 15.37
C LEU A 80 -14.08 5.32 15.03
N SER A 81 -13.91 6.60 15.42
CA SER A 81 -12.65 7.33 15.23
C SER A 81 -11.49 6.63 15.94
N LEU A 82 -11.70 6.19 17.19
CA LEU A 82 -10.69 5.44 17.94
C LEU A 82 -10.38 4.09 17.26
N LEU A 83 -11.40 3.36 16.80
CA LEU A 83 -11.21 2.09 16.12
C LEU A 83 -10.41 2.27 14.81
N ILE A 84 -10.68 3.32 14.03
CA ILE A 84 -9.93 3.63 12.82
C ILE A 84 -8.46 3.90 13.16
N ALA A 85 -8.19 4.67 14.23
CA ALA A 85 -6.83 4.95 14.68
C ALA A 85 -6.08 3.65 15.08
N ILE A 86 -6.72 2.79 15.88
CA ILE A 86 -6.17 1.48 16.27
C ILE A 86 -5.93 0.60 15.05
N THR A 87 -6.87 0.59 14.10
CA THR A 87 -6.78 -0.18 12.86
C THR A 87 -5.60 0.29 12.01
N ALA A 88 -5.38 1.60 11.90
CA ALA A 88 -4.24 2.16 11.18
C ALA A 88 -2.90 1.71 11.80
N ILE A 89 -2.79 1.74 13.13
CA ILE A 89 -1.61 1.25 13.87
C ILE A 89 -1.41 -0.25 13.62
N ALA A 90 -2.47 -1.05 13.73
CA ALA A 90 -2.42 -2.49 13.48
C ALA A 90 -1.93 -2.81 12.06
N ILE A 91 -2.46 -2.13 11.04
CA ILE A 91 -2.03 -2.32 9.65
C ILE A 91 -0.56 -1.91 9.47
N ALA A 92 -0.10 -0.82 10.10
CA ALA A 92 1.30 -0.42 10.04
C ALA A 92 2.24 -1.50 10.64
N LEU A 93 1.87 -2.09 11.78
CA LEU A 93 2.62 -3.18 12.41
C LEU A 93 2.65 -4.44 11.54
N ILE A 94 1.51 -4.79 10.92
CA ILE A 94 1.39 -5.91 9.98
C ILE A 94 2.29 -5.69 8.75
N CYS A 95 2.26 -4.49 8.17
CA CYS A 95 3.11 -4.14 7.03
C CYS A 95 4.60 -4.21 7.37
N ARG A 96 4.98 -3.79 8.59
CA ARG A 96 6.35 -3.93 9.12
C ARG A 96 6.75 -5.40 9.26
N ALA A 97 5.90 -6.24 9.86
CA ALA A 97 6.15 -7.67 10.00
C ALA A 97 6.35 -8.35 8.63
N ALA A 98 5.52 -8.00 7.64
CA ALA A 98 5.68 -8.48 6.27
C ALA A 98 7.01 -8.05 5.65
N ALA A 99 7.43 -6.78 5.85
CA ALA A 99 8.69 -6.26 5.36
C ALA A 99 9.91 -6.94 6.00
N GLN A 100 9.84 -7.25 7.30
CA GLN A 100 10.90 -7.97 7.99
C GLN A 100 11.00 -9.43 7.54
N LEU A 101 9.86 -10.11 7.37
CA LEU A 101 9.83 -11.51 6.95
C LEU A 101 10.31 -11.70 5.50
N MET A 102 9.94 -10.79 4.59
CA MET A 102 10.22 -10.93 3.16
C MET A 102 11.37 -10.06 2.64
N GLY A 103 11.83 -9.08 3.42
CA GLY A 103 12.73 -8.03 2.95
C GLY A 103 12.11 -7.24 1.81
N HIS A 104 12.88 -7.01 0.74
CA HIS A 104 12.38 -6.35 -0.48
C HIS A 104 11.74 -7.32 -1.49
N LYS A 105 11.59 -8.61 -1.17
CA LYS A 105 11.05 -9.61 -2.11
C LYS A 105 9.53 -9.71 -1.98
N TYR A 106 8.82 -9.51 -3.08
CA TYR A 106 7.38 -9.80 -3.12
C TYR A 106 7.12 -11.31 -3.15
N PRO A 107 5.96 -11.78 -2.63
CA PRO A 107 5.54 -13.17 -2.79
C PRO A 107 5.55 -13.59 -4.26
N ALA A 108 5.87 -14.87 -4.51
CA ALA A 108 5.87 -15.43 -5.85
C ALA A 108 4.53 -15.17 -6.56
N ARG A 109 4.60 -14.80 -7.84
CA ARG A 109 3.41 -14.63 -8.68
C ARG A 109 2.96 -15.98 -9.21
N LYS A 110 1.65 -16.19 -9.25
CA LYS A 110 1.04 -17.38 -9.87
C LYS A 110 0.86 -17.16 -11.38
N LYS A 111 0.45 -18.22 -12.11
CA LYS A 111 0.26 -18.21 -13.58
C LYS A 111 -0.66 -17.07 -14.07
N HIS A 112 -1.66 -16.68 -13.27
CA HIS A 112 -2.57 -15.57 -13.56
C HIS A 112 -1.97 -14.17 -13.29
N GLY A 113 -0.68 -14.04 -12.99
CA GLY A 113 0.03 -12.76 -12.85
C GLY A 113 -0.12 -12.04 -11.51
N TYR A 114 -0.96 -12.54 -10.60
CA TYR A 114 -1.11 -12.00 -9.24
C TYR A 114 -0.22 -12.74 -8.24
N CYS A 115 0.20 -12.05 -7.18
CA CYS A 115 0.94 -12.66 -6.07
C CYS A 115 0.13 -13.78 -5.41
N SER A 116 0.80 -14.86 -5.00
CA SER A 116 0.16 -16.00 -4.33
C SER A 116 -0.51 -15.62 -3.02
N LYS A 117 0.01 -14.59 -2.35
CA LYS A 117 -0.49 -14.01 -1.10
C LYS A 117 -0.30 -12.50 -1.14
N SER A 118 -1.21 -11.73 -0.54
CA SER A 118 -1.01 -10.29 -0.40
C SER A 118 0.10 -9.98 0.60
N TRP A 119 0.70 -8.79 0.47
CA TRP A 119 1.70 -8.31 1.42
C TRP A 119 1.14 -8.25 2.84
N PHE A 120 -0.04 -7.65 2.98
CA PHE A 120 -0.79 -7.58 4.23
C PHE A 120 -1.04 -8.95 4.85
N ARG A 121 -1.60 -9.91 4.08
CA ARG A 121 -1.90 -11.25 4.61
C ARG A 121 -0.65 -11.99 5.07
N THR A 122 0.49 -11.75 4.42
CA THR A 122 1.77 -12.34 4.84
C THR A 122 2.20 -11.83 6.22
N GLY A 123 2.10 -10.52 6.45
CA GLY A 123 2.41 -9.95 7.77
C GLY A 123 1.38 -10.28 8.82
N PHE A 124 0.09 -10.32 8.45
CA PHE A 124 -1.01 -10.60 9.38
C PHE A 124 -0.90 -12.01 9.95
N ASP A 125 -0.59 -13.00 9.10
CA ASP A 125 -0.43 -14.37 9.56
C ASP A 125 0.82 -14.54 10.45
N GLU A 126 1.87 -13.75 10.21
CA GLU A 126 3.06 -13.74 11.07
C GLU A 126 2.75 -13.11 12.44
N VAL A 127 2.06 -11.96 12.47
CA VAL A 127 1.58 -11.34 13.71
C VAL A 127 0.67 -12.30 14.50
N ARG A 128 -0.26 -12.98 13.81
CA ARG A 128 -1.15 -13.98 14.41
C ARG A 128 -0.37 -15.17 14.96
N ARG A 129 0.69 -15.60 14.28
CA ARG A 129 1.59 -16.66 14.76
C ARG A 129 2.28 -16.24 16.05
N TRP A 130 2.83 -15.03 16.11
CA TRP A 130 3.50 -14.51 17.31
C TRP A 130 2.57 -14.44 18.52
N MET A 131 1.35 -13.90 18.32
CA MET A 131 0.33 -13.87 19.38
C MET A 131 -0.03 -15.26 19.92
N ARG A 132 0.11 -16.32 19.11
CA ARG A 132 -0.15 -17.71 19.51
C ARG A 132 1.04 -18.41 20.14
N SER A 133 2.27 -17.97 19.86
CA SER A 133 3.50 -18.66 20.30
C SER A 133 4.06 -18.19 21.64
N GLY A 134 3.38 -17.29 22.36
CA GLY A 134 3.72 -16.90 23.74
C GLY A 134 4.42 -15.53 23.89
N PRO A 135 4.49 -14.99 25.13
CA PRO A 135 4.75 -13.57 25.43
C PRO A 135 6.19 -13.06 25.19
N GLU A 136 7.14 -13.94 24.88
CA GLU A 136 8.56 -13.62 24.73
C GLU A 136 8.90 -12.80 23.46
N THR A 137 7.93 -12.60 22.55
CA THR A 137 8.13 -11.80 21.34
C THR A 137 7.32 -10.51 21.42
N PRO A 138 7.96 -9.36 21.74
CA PRO A 138 7.23 -8.10 21.81
C PRO A 138 6.75 -7.72 20.41
N LEU A 139 5.43 -7.56 20.24
CA LEU A 139 4.81 -7.03 19.01
C LEU A 139 5.37 -5.65 18.62
N VAL A 140 5.88 -4.91 19.62
CA VAL A 140 6.51 -3.60 19.49
C VAL A 140 7.84 -3.59 20.26
N ALA A 141 8.85 -4.32 19.77
CA ALA A 141 10.23 -4.14 20.27
C ALA A 141 10.97 -3.07 19.46
N ARG A 142 11.84 -2.27 20.11
CA ARG A 142 12.73 -1.29 19.44
C ARG A 142 13.63 -1.95 18.38
N ASN A 143 14.00 -3.22 18.58
CA ASN A 143 14.84 -4.01 17.70
C ASN A 143 14.13 -5.31 17.30
N LEU A 144 13.10 -5.21 16.45
CA LEU A 144 12.55 -6.39 15.78
C LEU A 144 13.50 -6.83 14.66
N VAL A 145 14.57 -7.52 15.01
CA VAL A 145 15.32 -8.33 14.05
C VAL A 145 14.55 -9.64 13.92
N VAL A 146 13.66 -9.72 12.94
CA VAL A 146 13.08 -11.01 12.56
C VAL A 146 14.22 -11.81 11.92
N PRO A 147 14.64 -12.96 12.49
CA PRO A 147 15.61 -13.81 11.82
C PRO A 147 15.02 -14.18 10.46
N ARG A 148 15.73 -13.82 9.40
CA ARG A 148 15.31 -14.03 8.01
C ARG A 148 15.07 -15.52 7.80
N ARG A 149 13.83 -15.99 7.85
CA ARG A 149 13.52 -17.37 7.51
C ARG A 149 13.79 -17.55 6.02
N LEU A 150 14.85 -18.27 5.69
CA LEU A 150 15.04 -18.83 4.37
C LEU A 150 13.82 -19.71 4.09
N ARG A 151 12.98 -19.29 3.13
CA ARG A 151 11.96 -20.19 2.61
C ARG A 151 12.72 -21.34 1.95
N VAL A 152 12.60 -22.54 2.53
CA VAL A 152 12.99 -23.77 1.85
C VAL A 152 12.26 -23.75 0.51
N GLY A 153 13.02 -23.85 -0.58
CA GLY A 153 12.47 -23.82 -1.94
C GLY A 153 11.35 -24.85 -2.03
N VAL A 154 10.16 -24.42 -2.43
CA VAL A 154 9.13 -25.34 -2.89
C VAL A 154 9.63 -25.85 -4.23
N VAL A 155 10.11 -27.09 -4.24
CA VAL A 155 10.42 -27.86 -5.46
C VAL A 155 9.12 -28.07 -6.24
#